data_AF-A0A2V9FFV4-F1
#
_entry.id   AF-A0A2V9FFV4-F1
#
_cell.length_a   1.000
_cell.length_b   1.000
_cell.length_c   1.000
_cell.angle_alpha   90.00
_cell.angle_beta   90.00
_cell.angle_gamma   90.00
#
_symmetry.space_group_name_H-M   'P 1'
#
loop_
_entity.id
_entity.type
_entity.pdbx_description
1 polymer ?
#
loop_
_entity_poly.entity_id
_entity_poly.type
_entity_poly.pdbx_seq_one_letter_code
_entity_poly.pdbx_strand_id
1 'polypeptide(L)'
;MNFYFQRLALLAVMACGVTAFLLAPVWAQFPPAPGTGLGLPETIEAIERARITTRILYVTAHPDDESAAVLTYLARGLHADVALLSLTRGEGGQNDLGPEQAPQLGLIRTEELLAATRGYGVRLYFTRAKDFGYSKTPEETERIWGDQVLEDMVAVIRGFRPNLVINGWGGVHTGHGHHQAAGLLTPKAVALAADPSFKLRGSSPEAQDSTPWGDRKPVILL
;
A
#
# COMPACT_ATOMS: atom_id res chain seq x y z
N MET A 1 22.27 -23.25 -57.95
CA MET A 1 21.38 -24.29 -57.38
C MET A 1 21.37 -24.28 -55.83
N ASN A 2 21.52 -23.12 -55.15
CA ASN A 2 21.67 -23.09 -53.67
C ASN A 2 20.76 -22.08 -52.92
N PHE A 3 20.19 -21.06 -53.58
CA PHE A 3 19.37 -20.05 -52.89
C PHE A 3 17.93 -20.52 -52.59
N TYR A 4 17.36 -21.40 -53.43
CA TYR A 4 16.02 -21.93 -53.23
C TYR A 4 15.94 -22.89 -52.04
N PHE A 5 16.95 -23.75 -51.88
CA PHE A 5 17.02 -24.69 -50.76
C PHE A 5 17.18 -24.00 -49.39
N GLN A 6 17.97 -22.92 -49.31
CA GLN A 6 18.14 -22.16 -48.08
C GLN A 6 16.86 -21.43 -47.64
N ARG A 7 16.07 -20.89 -48.59
CA ARG A 7 14.79 -20.22 -48.28
C ARG A 7 13.71 -21.20 -47.84
N LEU A 8 13.65 -22.39 -48.45
CA LEU A 8 12.74 -23.46 -48.04
C LEU A 8 13.10 -24.02 -46.65
N ALA A 9 14.39 -24.18 -46.36
CA ALA A 9 14.85 -24.59 -45.03
C ALA A 9 14.50 -23.55 -43.94
N LEU A 10 14.67 -22.25 -44.23
CA LEU A 10 14.31 -21.17 -43.30
C LEU A 10 12.79 -21.11 -43.03
N LEU A 11 11.97 -21.28 -44.07
CA LEU A 11 10.51 -21.34 -43.94
C LEU A 11 10.05 -22.58 -43.16
N ALA A 12 10.70 -23.73 -43.35
CA ALA A 12 10.39 -24.94 -42.59
C ALA A 12 10.77 -24.81 -41.11
N VAL A 13 11.93 -24.21 -40.79
CA VAL A 13 12.35 -23.97 -39.39
C VAL A 13 11.43 -22.95 -38.71
N MET A 14 11.02 -21.88 -39.39
CA MET A 14 10.04 -20.93 -38.84
C MET A 14 8.65 -21.56 -38.66
N ALA A 15 8.19 -22.39 -39.61
CA ALA A 15 6.91 -23.09 -39.49
C ALA A 15 6.90 -24.12 -38.35
N CYS A 16 8.00 -24.85 -38.13
CA CYS A 16 8.15 -25.77 -36.99
C CYS A 16 8.27 -25.02 -35.64
N GLY A 17 8.96 -23.88 -35.61
CA GLY A 17 9.05 -23.04 -34.41
C GLY A 17 7.70 -22.44 -34.00
N VAL A 18 6.89 -21.99 -34.95
CA VAL A 18 5.55 -21.44 -34.71
C VAL A 18 4.56 -22.53 -34.28
N THR A 19 4.63 -23.74 -34.85
CA THR A 19 3.77 -24.85 -34.43
C THR A 19 4.13 -25.41 -33.05
N ALA A 20 5.41 -25.44 -32.69
CA ALA A 20 5.83 -25.83 -31.32
C ALA A 20 5.40 -24.81 -30.26
N PHE A 21 5.32 -23.52 -30.59
CA PHE A 21 4.85 -22.48 -29.68
C PHE A 21 3.32 -22.46 -29.52
N LEU A 22 2.56 -22.90 -30.53
CA LEU A 22 1.09 -22.95 -30.52
C LEU A 22 0.53 -24.22 -29.85
N LEU A 23 1.36 -25.25 -29.62
CA LEU A 23 0.95 -26.53 -29.02
C LEU A 23 1.49 -26.74 -27.60
N ALA A 24 2.24 -25.80 -27.04
CA ALA A 24 2.55 -25.84 -25.62
C ALA A 24 1.23 -25.67 -24.86
N PRO A 25 0.81 -26.64 -24.03
CA PRO A 25 -0.35 -26.45 -23.20
C PRO A 25 0.01 -25.32 -22.23
N VAL A 26 -0.61 -24.15 -22.43
CA VAL A 26 -0.61 -23.10 -21.42
C VAL A 26 -1.38 -23.69 -20.26
N TRP A 27 -0.68 -24.31 -19.33
CA TRP A 27 -1.24 -24.63 -18.03
C TRP A 27 -1.51 -23.28 -17.40
N ALA A 28 -2.75 -22.82 -17.53
CA ALA A 28 -3.22 -21.73 -16.69
C ALA A 28 -2.89 -22.14 -15.26
N GLN A 29 -1.96 -21.41 -14.63
CA GLN A 29 -1.76 -21.51 -13.20
C GLN A 29 -3.01 -20.93 -12.57
N PHE A 30 -4.03 -21.79 -12.45
CA PHE A 30 -5.16 -21.48 -11.60
C PHE A 30 -4.59 -21.26 -10.20
N PRO A 31 -5.02 -20.22 -9.48
CA PRO A 31 -4.74 -20.15 -8.06
C PRO A 31 -5.17 -21.47 -7.42
N PRO A 32 -4.44 -21.97 -6.40
CA PRO A 32 -4.77 -23.23 -5.75
C PRO A 32 -6.25 -23.26 -5.36
N ALA A 33 -6.90 -24.40 -5.59
CA ALA A 33 -8.32 -24.56 -5.29
C ALA A 33 -8.59 -24.13 -3.82
N PRO A 34 -9.68 -23.41 -3.55
CA PRO A 34 -10.00 -22.98 -2.19
C PRO A 34 -9.97 -24.17 -1.22
N GLY A 35 -9.16 -24.10 -0.17
CA GLY A 35 -9.05 -25.14 0.85
C GLY A 35 -7.82 -26.06 0.77
N THR A 36 -6.95 -25.95 -0.23
CA THR A 36 -5.72 -26.77 -0.32
C THR A 36 -4.52 -26.22 0.47
N GLY A 37 -4.71 -25.15 1.24
CA GLY A 37 -3.61 -24.43 1.90
C GLY A 37 -2.78 -23.60 0.92
N LEU A 38 -1.70 -23.00 1.44
CA LEU A 38 -0.76 -22.23 0.65
C LEU A 38 0.01 -23.14 -0.32
N GLY A 39 0.33 -22.65 -1.52
CA GLY A 39 1.26 -23.35 -2.41
C GLY A 39 2.67 -23.38 -1.82
N LEU A 40 3.58 -24.13 -2.46
CA LEU A 40 4.98 -24.20 -2.02
C LEU A 40 5.65 -22.80 -1.96
N PRO A 41 5.54 -21.93 -2.99
CA PRO A 41 6.11 -20.59 -2.93
C PRO A 41 5.56 -19.77 -1.76
N GLU A 42 4.25 -19.78 -1.57
CA GLU A 42 3.59 -19.01 -0.51
C GLU A 42 3.92 -19.56 0.89
N THR A 43 4.12 -20.87 1.00
CA THR A 43 4.55 -21.51 2.25
C THR A 43 6.00 -21.12 2.60
N ILE A 44 6.91 -21.11 1.63
CA ILE A 44 8.28 -20.66 1.82
C ILE A 44 8.30 -19.18 2.22
N GLU A 45 7.55 -18.33 1.51
CA GLU A 45 7.42 -16.90 1.85
C GLU A 45 6.88 -16.70 3.27
N ALA A 46 5.88 -17.49 3.69
CA ALA A 46 5.34 -17.42 5.04
C ALA A 46 6.38 -17.82 6.12
N ILE A 47 7.21 -18.84 5.85
CA ILE A 47 8.29 -19.27 6.74
C ILE A 47 9.37 -18.19 6.86
N GLU A 48 9.78 -17.59 5.74
CA GLU A 48 10.79 -16.51 5.75
C GLU A 48 10.25 -15.27 6.47
N ARG A 49 8.98 -14.88 6.21
CA ARG A 49 8.31 -13.78 6.92
C ARG A 49 8.21 -14.03 8.42
N ALA A 50 7.97 -15.27 8.86
CA ALA A 50 7.89 -15.59 10.29
C ALA A 50 9.22 -15.35 11.05
N ARG A 51 10.36 -15.30 10.34
CA ARG A 51 11.68 -15.04 10.94
C ARG A 51 12.02 -13.55 11.04
N ILE A 52 11.30 -12.70 10.32
CA ILE A 52 11.53 -11.26 10.27
C ILE A 52 10.47 -10.55 11.11
N THR A 53 10.91 -9.85 12.15
CA THR A 53 10.02 -9.09 13.04
C THR A 53 9.97 -7.61 12.72
N THR A 54 10.65 -7.15 11.66
CA THR A 54 10.64 -5.75 11.26
C THR A 54 9.27 -5.37 10.73
N ARG A 55 8.65 -4.37 11.35
CA ARG A 55 7.34 -3.84 10.99
C ARG A 55 7.49 -2.44 10.40
N ILE A 56 6.90 -2.19 9.25
CA ILE A 56 7.06 -0.93 8.52
C ILE A 56 5.70 -0.35 8.18
N LEU A 57 5.44 0.89 8.57
CA LEU A 57 4.25 1.65 8.17
C LEU A 57 4.64 2.66 7.10
N TYR A 58 4.06 2.54 5.91
CA TYR A 58 4.20 3.51 4.83
C TYR A 58 2.97 4.41 4.80
N VAL A 59 3.15 5.73 4.83
CA VAL A 59 2.04 6.70 4.89
C VAL A 59 1.93 7.45 3.56
N THR A 60 0.72 7.51 3.00
CA THR A 60 0.37 8.31 1.81
C THR A 60 -0.88 9.14 2.03
N ALA A 61 -1.12 10.14 1.18
CA ALA A 61 -2.35 10.94 1.26
C ALA A 61 -3.51 10.26 0.51
N HIS A 62 -3.24 9.71 -0.67
CA HIS A 62 -4.23 9.11 -1.56
C HIS A 62 -3.87 7.65 -1.90
N PRO A 63 -4.84 6.85 -2.37
CA PRO A 63 -4.54 5.73 -3.26
C PRO A 63 -3.72 6.22 -4.45
N ASP A 64 -2.77 5.43 -4.96
CA ASP A 64 -1.84 5.73 -6.07
C ASP A 64 -0.58 6.56 -5.75
N ASP A 65 -0.53 7.19 -4.58
CA ASP A 65 0.69 7.82 -4.07
C ASP A 65 1.77 6.80 -3.65
N GLU A 66 1.40 5.53 -3.46
CA GLU A 66 2.32 4.54 -2.94
C GLU A 66 3.31 4.04 -3.99
N SER A 67 4.54 3.76 -3.57
CA SER A 67 5.51 3.11 -4.45
C SER A 67 5.32 1.59 -4.43
N ALA A 68 4.65 1.06 -5.46
CA ALA A 68 4.45 -0.37 -5.68
C ALA A 68 5.75 -1.18 -5.55
N ALA A 69 6.84 -0.70 -6.16
CA ALA A 69 8.13 -1.37 -6.15
C ALA A 69 8.75 -1.42 -4.74
N VAL A 70 8.71 -0.30 -4.00
CA VAL A 70 9.25 -0.25 -2.63
C VAL A 70 8.43 -1.14 -1.71
N LEU A 71 7.10 -1.04 -1.74
CA LEU A 71 6.23 -1.88 -0.90
C LEU A 71 6.44 -3.36 -1.17
N THR A 72 6.47 -3.76 -2.45
CA THR A 72 6.69 -5.15 -2.85
C THR A 72 8.07 -5.64 -2.40
N TYR A 73 9.12 -4.83 -2.57
CA TYR A 73 10.46 -5.19 -2.15
C TYR A 73 10.56 -5.34 -0.62
N LEU A 74 9.99 -4.43 0.15
CA LEU A 74 9.99 -4.52 1.62
C LEU A 74 9.22 -5.76 2.10
N ALA A 75 8.05 -6.04 1.53
CA ALA A 75 7.15 -7.08 2.01
C ALA A 75 7.49 -8.49 1.50
N ARG A 76 7.98 -8.62 0.27
CA ARG A 76 8.26 -9.90 -0.40
C ARG A 76 9.75 -10.17 -0.60
N GLY A 77 10.57 -9.12 -0.76
CA GLY A 77 12.02 -9.24 -0.91
C GLY A 77 12.75 -9.30 0.44
N LEU A 78 12.36 -8.42 1.38
CA LEU A 78 12.92 -8.39 2.74
C LEU A 78 12.04 -9.08 3.79
N HIS A 79 10.88 -9.57 3.37
CA HIS A 79 9.92 -10.28 4.22
C HIS A 79 9.46 -9.50 5.46
N ALA A 80 9.53 -8.16 5.45
CA ALA A 80 9.03 -7.33 6.55
C ALA A 80 7.49 -7.42 6.65
N ASP A 81 6.94 -7.21 7.85
CA ASP A 81 5.49 -6.96 8.03
C ASP A 81 5.22 -5.51 7.66
N VAL A 82 4.67 -5.28 6.47
CA VAL A 82 4.46 -3.94 5.92
C VAL A 82 2.98 -3.60 5.93
N ALA A 83 2.67 -2.38 6.34
CA ALA A 83 1.35 -1.78 6.22
C ALA A 83 1.43 -0.47 5.42
N LEU A 84 0.46 -0.24 4.55
CA LEU A 84 0.18 1.03 3.91
C LEU A 84 -0.96 1.72 4.68
N LEU A 85 -0.76 2.97 5.06
CA LEU A 85 -1.79 3.87 5.57
C LEU A 85 -2.02 4.96 4.54
N SER A 86 -3.14 4.86 3.82
CA SER A 86 -3.63 5.96 2.98
C SER A 86 -4.53 6.86 3.83
N LEU A 87 -4.26 8.16 3.88
CA LEU A 87 -5.06 9.04 4.73
C LEU A 87 -6.50 9.13 4.21
N THR A 88 -6.69 9.30 2.91
CA THR A 88 -8.02 9.41 2.27
C THR A 88 -8.39 8.16 1.49
N ARG A 89 -9.61 8.11 0.94
CA ARG A 89 -10.02 7.06 -0.01
C ARG A 89 -10.01 7.55 -1.47
N GLY A 90 -9.52 8.76 -1.72
CA GLY A 90 -9.38 9.30 -3.08
C GLY A 90 -10.69 9.83 -3.69
N GLU A 91 -11.68 10.21 -2.87
CA GLU A 91 -13.00 10.69 -3.29
C GLU A 91 -12.96 11.93 -4.20
N GLY A 92 -11.95 12.78 -4.03
CA GLY A 92 -11.81 14.06 -4.73
C GLY A 92 -11.02 13.98 -6.03
N GLY A 93 -10.60 12.77 -6.42
CA GLY A 93 -9.87 12.51 -7.65
C GLY A 93 -10.69 12.71 -8.93
N GLN A 94 -9.98 12.73 -10.06
CA GLN A 94 -10.60 12.70 -11.38
C GLN A 94 -10.96 11.26 -11.76
N ASN A 95 -12.07 11.07 -12.48
CA ASN A 95 -12.49 9.78 -13.01
C ASN A 95 -12.71 9.90 -14.53
N ASP A 96 -11.72 9.45 -15.31
CA ASP A 96 -11.78 9.47 -16.77
C ASP A 96 -12.50 8.23 -17.34
N LEU A 97 -12.74 7.20 -16.52
CA LEU A 97 -13.31 5.92 -16.94
C LEU A 97 -14.83 5.87 -16.79
N GLY A 98 -15.42 6.69 -15.91
CA GLY A 98 -16.83 6.60 -15.58
C GLY A 98 -17.40 7.85 -14.92
N PRO A 99 -18.72 7.86 -14.67
CA PRO A 99 -19.42 9.00 -14.08
C PRO A 99 -19.31 9.06 -12.55
N GLU A 100 -18.73 8.05 -11.89
CA GLU A 100 -18.64 8.00 -10.43
C GLU A 100 -17.74 9.11 -9.90
N GLN A 101 -18.22 9.80 -8.87
CA GLN A 101 -17.53 10.91 -8.21
C GLN A 101 -17.67 10.79 -6.71
N ALA A 102 -16.82 11.50 -5.97
CA ALA A 102 -16.98 11.69 -4.52
C ALA A 102 -17.07 10.31 -3.80
N PRO A 103 -18.03 10.00 -2.89
CA PRO A 103 -18.04 8.70 -2.22
C PRO A 103 -18.06 7.47 -3.14
N GLN A 104 -18.71 7.55 -4.30
CA GLN A 104 -18.76 6.45 -5.26
C GLN A 104 -17.36 6.19 -5.85
N LEU A 105 -16.62 7.25 -6.18
CA LEU A 105 -15.25 7.12 -6.64
C LEU A 105 -14.33 6.59 -5.53
N GLY A 106 -14.51 7.07 -4.29
CA GLY A 106 -13.76 6.56 -3.15
C GLY A 106 -13.94 5.06 -2.92
N LEU A 107 -15.14 4.52 -3.16
CA LEU A 107 -15.39 3.08 -3.08
C LEU A 107 -14.63 2.32 -4.15
N ILE A 108 -14.62 2.80 -5.39
CA ILE A 108 -13.86 2.20 -6.49
C ILE A 108 -12.36 2.20 -6.17
N ARG A 109 -11.79 3.37 -5.82
CA ARG A 109 -10.36 3.50 -5.53
C ARG A 109 -9.93 2.73 -4.27
N THR A 110 -10.84 2.54 -3.32
CA THR A 110 -10.62 1.64 -2.18
C THR A 110 -10.43 0.20 -2.66
N GLU A 111 -11.29 -0.30 -3.56
CA GLU A 111 -11.16 -1.66 -4.11
C GLU A 111 -9.93 -1.81 -5.00
N GLU A 112 -9.58 -0.78 -5.77
CA GLU A 112 -8.34 -0.73 -6.54
C GLU A 112 -7.11 -0.85 -5.63
N LEU A 113 -7.05 -0.06 -4.56
CA LEU A 113 -5.92 -0.11 -3.62
C LEU A 113 -5.90 -1.41 -2.80
N LEU A 114 -7.07 -1.97 -2.45
CA LEU A 114 -7.17 -3.30 -1.85
C LEU A 114 -6.63 -4.38 -2.80
N ALA A 115 -6.90 -4.29 -4.09
CA ALA A 115 -6.35 -5.19 -5.10
C ALA A 115 -4.83 -5.02 -5.25
N ALA A 116 -4.36 -3.77 -5.34
CA ALA A 116 -2.94 -3.44 -5.46
C ALA A 116 -2.13 -3.95 -4.26
N THR A 117 -2.62 -3.69 -3.03
CA THR A 117 -1.94 -4.11 -1.79
C THR A 117 -1.90 -5.63 -1.59
N ARG A 118 -2.87 -6.40 -2.10
CA ARG A 118 -2.77 -7.86 -2.21
C ARG A 118 -1.61 -8.28 -3.10
N GLY A 119 -1.39 -7.58 -4.22
CA GLY A 119 -0.23 -7.76 -5.09
C GLY A 119 1.07 -7.49 -4.35
N TYR A 120 1.18 -6.33 -3.71
CA TYR A 120 2.37 -5.92 -2.96
C TYR A 120 2.68 -6.83 -1.76
N GLY A 121 1.66 -7.47 -1.18
CA GLY A 121 1.78 -8.32 0.01
C GLY A 121 1.74 -7.53 1.33
N VAL A 122 1.06 -6.38 1.34
CA VAL A 122 1.02 -5.43 2.47
C VAL A 122 -0.40 -5.31 3.05
N ARG A 123 -0.51 -4.94 4.34
CA ARG A 123 -1.78 -4.58 4.96
C ARG A 123 -2.20 -3.18 4.52
N LEU A 124 -3.50 -2.89 4.48
CA LEU A 124 -4.01 -1.57 4.13
C LEU A 124 -4.86 -1.01 5.29
N TYR A 125 -4.60 0.24 5.62
CA TYR A 125 -5.36 1.05 6.55
C TYR A 125 -5.82 2.35 5.88
N PHE A 126 -6.96 2.86 6.34
CA PHE A 126 -7.48 4.17 5.98
C PHE A 126 -7.79 4.98 7.22
N THR A 127 -7.64 6.30 7.15
CA THR A 127 -8.24 7.19 8.16
C THR A 127 -9.66 7.58 7.77
N ARG A 128 -10.27 8.44 8.57
CA ARG A 128 -11.55 9.11 8.28
C ARG A 128 -11.37 10.41 7.48
N ALA A 129 -10.16 10.73 7.01
CA ALA A 129 -9.92 11.90 6.18
C ALA A 129 -10.77 11.86 4.90
N LYS A 130 -11.43 12.97 4.59
CA LYS A 130 -12.12 13.16 3.33
C LYS A 130 -11.16 13.72 2.31
N ASP A 131 -11.06 13.10 1.14
CA ASP A 131 -10.52 13.78 -0.03
C ASP A 131 -11.57 14.75 -0.58
N PHE A 132 -11.31 16.05 -0.47
CA PHE A 132 -12.20 17.12 -0.95
C PHE A 132 -11.72 17.74 -2.27
N GLY A 133 -10.82 17.06 -2.97
CA GLY A 133 -10.18 17.52 -4.18
C GLY A 133 -8.95 18.38 -3.89
N TYR A 134 -8.45 19.07 -4.91
CA TYR A 134 -7.18 19.78 -4.83
C TYR A 134 -7.19 20.90 -3.79
N SER A 135 -6.47 20.70 -2.68
CA SER A 135 -6.11 21.73 -1.72
C SER A 135 -4.80 22.40 -2.09
N LYS A 136 -4.71 23.72 -1.87
CA LYS A 136 -3.50 24.51 -2.14
C LYS A 136 -2.55 24.60 -0.96
N THR A 137 -3.05 24.42 0.27
CA THR A 137 -2.24 24.60 1.48
C THR A 137 -2.53 23.52 2.52
N PRO A 138 -1.54 23.15 3.35
CA PRO A 138 -1.77 22.18 4.42
C PRO A 138 -2.72 22.72 5.49
N GLU A 139 -2.80 24.03 5.72
CA GLU A 139 -3.69 24.62 6.72
C GLU A 139 -5.17 24.45 6.37
N GLU A 140 -5.51 24.60 5.07
CA GLU A 140 -6.86 24.29 4.60
C GLU A 140 -7.20 22.82 4.81
N THR A 141 -6.25 21.94 4.49
CA THR A 141 -6.39 20.50 4.66
C THR A 141 -6.57 20.12 6.12
N GLU A 142 -5.67 20.54 7.02
CA GLU A 142 -5.73 20.27 8.45
C GLU A 142 -7.04 20.81 9.06
N ARG A 143 -7.53 21.97 8.59
CA ARG A 143 -8.82 22.52 9.03
C ARG A 143 -10.01 21.65 8.61
N ILE A 144 -10.01 21.11 7.40
CA ILE A 144 -11.12 20.27 6.90
C ILE A 144 -11.07 18.88 7.50
N TRP A 145 -9.88 18.28 7.60
CA TRP A 145 -9.67 16.98 8.20
C TRP A 145 -9.95 16.98 9.69
N GLY A 146 -9.52 18.03 10.40
CA GLY A 146 -9.63 18.14 11.85
C GLY A 146 -8.80 17.11 12.61
N ASP A 147 -8.93 17.12 13.93
CA ASP A 147 -8.12 16.29 14.83
C ASP A 147 -8.31 14.78 14.64
N GLN A 148 -9.46 14.36 14.10
CA GLN A 148 -9.81 12.95 13.92
C GLN A 148 -8.80 12.18 13.05
N VAL A 149 -8.19 12.83 12.05
CA VAL A 149 -7.21 12.19 11.17
C VAL A 149 -5.93 11.90 11.94
N LEU A 150 -5.48 12.83 12.77
CA LEU A 150 -4.35 12.63 13.65
C LEU A 150 -4.64 11.53 14.69
N GLU A 151 -5.85 11.51 15.26
CA GLU A 151 -6.30 10.41 16.14
C GLU A 151 -6.26 9.04 15.45
N ASP A 152 -6.74 8.95 14.20
CA ASP A 152 -6.72 7.71 13.41
C ASP A 152 -5.30 7.23 13.11
N MET A 153 -4.41 8.16 12.72
CA MET A 153 -2.99 7.84 12.52
C MET A 153 -2.36 7.28 13.80
N VAL A 154 -2.64 7.90 14.95
CA VAL A 154 -2.16 7.43 16.25
C VAL A 154 -2.71 6.03 16.57
N ALA A 155 -4.00 5.79 16.31
CA ALA A 155 -4.61 4.48 16.52
C ALA A 155 -3.96 3.39 15.65
N VAL A 156 -3.72 3.68 14.37
CA VAL A 156 -3.04 2.75 13.45
C VAL A 156 -1.62 2.48 13.93
N ILE A 157 -0.86 3.51 14.33
CA ILE A 157 0.50 3.32 14.85
C ILE A 157 0.48 2.43 16.11
N ARG A 158 -0.38 2.72 17.09
CA ARG A 158 -0.48 1.94 18.34
C ARG A 158 -0.93 0.50 18.11
N GLY A 159 -1.85 0.26 17.18
CA GLY A 159 -2.31 -1.09 16.87
C GLY A 159 -1.31 -1.87 16.00
N PHE A 160 -0.81 -1.27 14.93
CA PHE A 160 0.08 -1.94 13.98
C PHE A 160 1.48 -2.15 14.53
N ARG A 161 1.91 -1.38 15.52
CA ARG A 161 3.25 -1.51 16.07
C ARG A 161 4.44 -1.49 15.07
N PRO A 162 4.58 -0.47 14.17
CA PRO A 162 5.76 -0.33 13.29
C PRO A 162 7.10 -0.04 14.02
N ASN A 163 8.21 -0.63 13.56
CA ASN A 163 9.57 -0.19 13.89
C ASN A 163 10.00 1.03 13.06
N LEU A 164 9.51 1.13 11.83
CA LEU A 164 9.84 2.18 10.88
C LEU A 164 8.55 2.82 10.37
N VAL A 165 8.52 4.15 10.28
CA VAL A 165 7.45 4.88 9.59
C VAL A 165 8.08 5.62 8.42
N ILE A 166 7.62 5.32 7.21
CA ILE A 166 8.06 5.95 5.96
C ILE A 166 6.97 6.91 5.50
N ASN A 167 7.34 8.13 5.17
CA ASN A 167 6.46 9.09 4.52
C ASN A 167 7.24 9.88 3.46
N GLY A 168 6.86 9.74 2.19
CA GLY A 168 7.54 10.40 1.08
C GLY A 168 7.25 11.91 0.93
N TRP A 169 6.42 12.48 1.80
CA TRP A 169 6.01 13.88 1.76
C TRP A 169 6.66 14.73 2.86
N GLY A 170 7.60 14.17 3.62
CA GLY A 170 8.37 14.92 4.61
C GLY A 170 9.17 16.06 3.95
N GLY A 171 8.97 17.29 4.42
CA GLY A 171 9.65 18.47 3.84
C GLY A 171 9.11 18.94 2.49
N VAL A 172 7.98 18.39 2.01
CA VAL A 172 7.28 18.93 0.84
C VAL A 172 6.48 20.16 1.25
N HIS A 173 6.77 21.29 0.61
CA HIS A 173 6.18 22.60 0.92
C HIS A 173 5.42 23.22 -0.26
N THR A 174 5.26 22.46 -1.36
CA THR A 174 4.56 22.90 -2.57
C THR A 174 3.67 21.79 -3.11
N GLY A 175 2.79 22.10 -4.06
CA GLY A 175 1.86 21.14 -4.65
C GLY A 175 0.61 20.92 -3.80
N HIS A 176 0.07 19.71 -3.84
CA HIS A 176 -1.22 19.40 -3.22
C HIS A 176 -1.16 19.45 -1.68
N GLY A 177 -2.05 20.22 -1.05
CA GLY A 177 -2.16 20.39 0.40
C GLY A 177 -2.33 19.09 1.19
N HIS A 178 -2.98 18.07 0.63
CA HIS A 178 -3.10 16.75 1.28
C HIS A 178 -1.74 16.08 1.50
N HIS A 179 -0.82 16.22 0.53
CA HIS A 179 0.52 15.65 0.61
C HIS A 179 1.34 16.39 1.69
N GLN A 180 1.28 17.72 1.66
CA GLN A 180 1.94 18.56 2.65
C GLN A 180 1.42 18.25 4.06
N ALA A 181 0.11 18.14 4.25
CA ALA A 181 -0.50 17.78 5.53
C ALA A 181 -0.10 16.37 5.97
N ALA A 182 -0.06 15.37 5.07
CA ALA A 182 0.43 14.03 5.40
C ALA A 182 1.88 14.07 5.92
N GLY A 183 2.74 14.84 5.24
CA GLY A 183 4.11 15.17 5.64
C GLY A 183 4.20 15.75 7.06
N LEU A 184 3.38 16.75 7.36
CA LEU A 184 3.36 17.46 8.65
C LEU A 184 2.75 16.62 9.79
N LEU A 185 1.70 15.85 9.51
CA LEU A 185 0.97 15.07 10.52
C LEU A 185 1.71 13.79 10.92
N THR A 186 2.48 13.18 10.03
CA THR A 186 3.20 11.92 10.35
C THR A 186 4.13 12.00 11.55
N PRO A 187 5.06 12.98 11.65
CA PRO A 187 5.89 13.11 12.84
C PRO A 187 5.09 13.46 14.10
N LYS A 188 4.01 14.24 13.98
CA LYS A 188 3.08 14.53 15.09
C LYS A 188 2.41 13.24 15.58
N ALA A 189 1.91 12.41 14.67
CA ALA A 189 1.24 11.15 14.99
C ALA A 189 2.19 10.16 15.68
N VAL A 190 3.43 10.05 15.21
CA VAL A 190 4.45 9.21 15.86
C VAL A 190 4.73 9.68 17.29
N ALA A 191 4.87 10.99 17.51
CA ALA A 191 5.09 11.55 18.83
C ALA A 191 3.91 11.24 19.78
N LEU A 192 2.67 11.48 19.33
CA LEU A 192 1.45 11.23 20.11
C LEU A 192 1.17 9.74 20.36
N ALA A 193 1.57 8.86 19.43
CA ALA A 193 1.47 7.43 19.62
C ALA A 193 2.34 6.94 20.80
N ALA A 194 3.47 7.60 21.04
CA ALA A 194 4.34 7.34 22.19
C ALA A 194 3.89 8.02 23.49
N ASP A 195 3.08 9.07 23.41
CA ASP A 195 2.63 9.83 24.58
C ASP A 195 1.52 9.11 25.36
N PRO A 196 1.75 8.72 26.63
CA PRO A 196 0.74 8.06 27.45
C PRO A 196 -0.42 8.95 27.90
N SER A 197 -0.24 10.27 27.84
CA SER A 197 -1.29 11.24 28.16
C SER A 197 -2.30 11.40 27.02
N PHE A 198 -1.88 11.13 25.77
CA PHE A 198 -2.77 11.18 24.61
C PHE A 198 -3.75 10.00 24.61
N LYS A 199 -5.04 10.30 24.78
CA LYS A 199 -6.14 9.32 24.82
C LYS A 199 -6.90 9.32 23.50
N LEU A 200 -7.07 8.12 22.93
CA LEU A 200 -7.91 7.93 21.75
C LEU A 200 -9.38 8.01 22.17
N ARG A 201 -10.20 8.75 21.42
CA ARG A 201 -11.63 8.83 21.69
C ARG A 201 -12.27 7.48 21.39
N GLY A 202 -13.03 6.94 22.34
CA GLY A 202 -13.74 5.67 22.19
C GLY A 202 -12.91 4.41 22.40
N SER A 203 -11.61 4.50 22.72
CA SER A 203 -10.83 3.32 23.14
C SER A 203 -11.20 2.93 24.58
N SER A 204 -11.64 1.69 24.80
CA SER A 204 -11.70 1.16 26.16
C SER A 204 -10.27 0.97 26.71
N PRO A 205 -10.03 1.16 28.02
CA PRO A 205 -8.72 0.89 28.63
C PRO A 205 -8.21 -0.55 28.43
N GLU A 206 -9.11 -1.45 28.05
CA GLU A 206 -8.88 -2.89 27.85
C GLU A 206 -8.48 -3.24 26.41
N ALA A 207 -8.64 -2.32 25.44
CA ALA A 207 -8.18 -2.54 24.08
C ALA A 207 -6.65 -2.49 24.05
N GLN A 208 -6.01 -3.66 24.08
CA GLN A 208 -4.55 -3.84 24.08
C GLN A 208 -3.84 -3.04 22.97
N ASP A 209 -4.52 -2.85 21.84
CA ASP A 209 -4.06 -2.12 20.65
C ASP A 209 -4.08 -0.59 20.80
N SER A 210 -4.65 -0.06 21.89
CA SER A 210 -4.70 1.38 22.19
C SER A 210 -3.61 1.85 23.15
N THR A 211 -2.81 0.92 23.66
CA THR A 211 -1.77 1.22 24.64
C THR A 211 -0.66 2.08 24.00
N PRO A 212 -0.13 3.07 24.74
CA PRO A 212 0.95 3.91 24.24
C PRO A 212 2.18 3.10 23.86
N TRP A 213 2.99 3.71 23.00
CA TRP A 213 4.19 3.08 22.51
C TRP A 213 5.30 2.90 23.58
N GLY A 214 5.35 3.80 24.55
CA GLY A 214 6.37 3.84 25.59
C GLY A 214 7.71 4.39 25.08
N ASP A 215 8.82 3.95 25.67
CA ASP A 215 10.15 4.53 25.44
C ASP A 215 10.85 4.04 24.16
N ARG A 216 10.51 2.83 23.67
CA ARG A 216 10.86 2.46 22.29
C ARG A 216 10.07 3.41 21.41
N LYS A 217 10.60 3.98 20.34
CA LYS A 217 9.87 4.80 19.35
C LYS A 217 10.19 4.29 17.94
N PRO A 218 9.24 4.30 16.99
CA PRO A 218 9.59 4.01 15.61
C PRO A 218 10.59 5.06 15.11
N VAL A 219 11.49 4.64 14.22
CA VAL A 219 12.34 5.57 13.48
C VAL A 219 11.52 6.11 12.31
N ILE A 220 11.50 7.44 12.17
CA ILE A 220 10.79 8.11 11.08
C ILE A 220 11.78 8.34 9.93
N LEU A 221 11.38 7.91 8.74
CA LEU A 221 12.05 8.19 7.47
C LEU A 221 11.13 9.13 6.69
N LEU A 222 11.59 10.38 6.57
CA LEU A 222 10.93 11.48 5.85
C LEU A 222 11.57 11.66 4.48
#